data_AF-A0A271K785-F1
#
_entry.id   AF-A0A271K785-F1
#
_cell.length_a   1.000
_cell.length_b   1.000
_cell.length_c   1.000
_cell.angle_alpha   90.00
_cell.angle_beta   90.00
_cell.angle_gamma   90.00
#
_symmetry.space_group_name_H-M   'P 1'
#
loop_
_entity.id
_entity.type
_entity.pdbx_description
1 polymer ?
#
loop_
_entity_poly.entity_id
_entity_poly.type
_entity_poly.pdbx_seq_one_letter_code
_entity_poly.pdbx_strand_id
1 'polypeptide(L)'
;MFLAFFCYGTWLAAGLFLWPSYPLLALVVLALMAALQSSLAHEVLHGHPTRNAQLNEAFVFLPIGLVWPFRRFKTIHLRHHADERLTDPLDDPESYYKALWHHDELPPAMKFLLKINNTMIGRLILGPWLSCIGFFIDDAKQVLAGDKMIRKAWLLHAVGLAVVLPVVQFGFGIPLWLYILVPVWLGQSLISIRTFAEHQWSEHPEGRTVIVERSPLSFLFLNNNLHFVHHKSPTVAWYRLPKLFRERRDEWLRMNNGYAYPNYLALLKAYAFKAKEPIVHPVLRRTPEPGRAFKPRVRARSLNGLGSAPVPAEPPKE
;
A
#
# COMPACT_ATOMS: atom_id res chain seq x y z
N MET A 1 2.39 1.18 19.27
CA MET A 1 2.77 2.41 20.00
C MET A 1 4.28 2.60 19.98
N PHE A 2 5.07 1.78 20.69
CA PHE A 2 6.54 1.91 20.74
C PHE A 2 7.21 2.00 19.36
N LEU A 3 6.78 1.16 18.40
CA LEU A 3 7.36 1.17 17.07
C LEU A 3 7.10 2.48 16.29
N ALA A 4 5.97 3.14 16.53
CA ALA A 4 5.71 4.46 15.96
C ALA A 4 6.65 5.51 16.56
N PHE A 5 6.80 5.53 17.89
CA PHE A 5 7.76 6.43 18.55
C PHE A 5 9.20 6.17 18.11
N PHE A 6 9.60 4.91 17.95
CA PHE A 6 10.88 4.54 17.38
C PHE A 6 11.02 5.10 15.95
N CYS A 7 10.03 4.90 15.08
CA CYS A 7 10.06 5.38 13.71
C CYS A 7 10.28 6.90 13.62
N TYR A 8 9.46 7.69 14.33
CA TYR A 8 9.58 9.15 14.32
C TYR A 8 10.81 9.66 15.08
N GLY A 9 11.17 9.01 16.19
CA GLY A 9 12.36 9.35 16.97
C GLY A 9 13.65 9.11 16.20
N THR A 10 13.77 7.97 15.52
CA THR A 10 14.90 7.66 14.63
C THR A 10 14.93 8.59 13.42
N TRP A 11 13.77 8.94 12.85
CA TRP A 11 13.70 9.92 11.76
C TRP A 11 14.20 11.31 12.21
N LEU A 12 13.75 11.80 13.37
CA LEU A 12 14.23 13.06 13.95
C LEU A 12 15.74 13.00 14.27
N ALA A 13 16.20 11.94 14.92
CA ALA A 13 17.60 11.80 15.29
C ALA A 13 18.51 11.69 14.06
N ALA A 14 18.08 10.99 13.02
CA ALA A 14 18.81 10.91 11.76
C ALA A 14 18.89 12.28 11.07
N GLY A 15 17.79 13.03 11.05
CA GLY A 15 17.76 14.37 10.45
C GLY A 15 18.54 15.43 11.22
N LEU A 16 18.50 15.40 12.56
CA LEU A 16 19.14 16.43 13.39
C LEU A 16 20.60 16.15 13.70
N PHE A 17 20.95 14.89 13.99
CA PHE A 17 22.27 14.54 14.52
C PHE A 17 23.12 13.74 13.53
N LEU A 18 22.50 12.92 12.70
CA LEU A 18 23.25 12.07 11.77
C LEU A 18 23.56 12.79 10.45
N TRP A 19 22.59 13.54 9.91
CA TRP A 19 22.72 14.25 8.64
C TRP A 19 23.92 15.21 8.56
N PRO A 20 24.22 16.05 9.57
CA PRO A 20 25.33 17.00 9.47
C PRO A 20 26.71 16.35 9.31
N SER A 21 26.90 15.15 9.85
CA SER A 21 28.21 14.47 9.87
C SER A 21 28.28 13.26 8.93
N TYR A 22 27.16 12.57 8.70
CA TYR A 22 27.10 11.32 7.93
C TYR A 22 25.90 11.33 6.96
N PRO A 23 25.91 12.21 5.94
CA PRO A 23 24.74 12.47 5.10
C PRO A 23 24.25 11.22 4.35
N LEU A 24 25.14 10.39 3.83
CA LEU A 24 24.75 9.16 3.12
C LEU A 24 24.03 8.18 4.04
N LEU A 25 24.57 7.96 5.25
CA LEU A 25 23.95 7.06 6.22
C LEU A 25 22.61 7.63 6.72
N ALA A 26 22.53 8.94 6.94
CA ALA A 26 21.29 9.61 7.30
C ALA A 26 20.20 9.40 6.23
N LEU A 27 20.52 9.58 4.95
CA LEU A 27 19.56 9.37 3.86
C LEU A 27 19.03 7.93 3.81
N VAL A 28 19.89 6.92 4.04
CA VAL A 28 19.48 5.51 4.12
C VAL A 28 18.55 5.28 5.30
N VAL A 29 18.90 5.79 6.49
CA VAL A 29 18.05 5.66 7.69
C VAL A 29 16.71 6.34 7.48
N LEU A 30 16.68 7.55 6.91
CA LEU A 30 15.47 8.28 6.59
C LEU A 30 14.59 7.51 5.59
N ALA A 31 15.18 6.88 4.56
CA ALA A 31 14.45 6.03 3.62
C ALA A 31 13.81 4.81 4.30
N LEU A 32 14.55 4.14 5.19
CA LEU A 32 14.04 3.01 5.97
C LEU A 32 12.90 3.44 6.90
N MET A 33 12.99 4.62 7.53
CA MET A 33 11.91 5.15 8.38
C MET A 33 10.70 5.57 7.56
N ALA A 34 10.87 6.10 6.34
CA ALA A 34 9.76 6.39 5.44
C ALA A 34 9.01 5.11 5.03
N ALA A 35 9.74 4.02 4.71
CA ALA A 35 9.14 2.71 4.46
C ALA A 35 8.45 2.14 5.71
N LEU A 36 9.11 2.20 6.88
CA LEU A 36 8.52 1.72 8.14
C LEU A 36 7.24 2.49 8.49
N GLN A 37 7.20 3.81 8.26
CA GLN A 37 6.00 4.61 8.49
C GLN A 37 4.86 4.23 7.55
N SER A 38 5.14 3.88 6.29
CA SER A 38 4.12 3.33 5.39
C SER A 38 3.54 2.01 5.90
N SER A 39 4.39 1.11 6.42
CA SER A 39 3.93 -0.14 7.04
C SER A 39 3.15 0.11 8.34
N LEU A 40 3.54 1.09 9.15
CA LEU A 40 2.79 1.51 10.33
C LEU A 40 1.43 2.10 9.96
N ALA A 41 1.35 2.90 8.89
CA ALA A 41 0.10 3.43 8.38
C ALA A 41 -0.85 2.30 7.95
N HIS A 42 -0.31 1.27 7.30
CA HIS A 42 -1.05 0.05 6.95
C HIS A 42 -1.57 -0.70 8.20
N GLU A 43 -0.74 -0.87 9.22
CA GLU A 43 -1.19 -1.50 10.48
C GLU A 43 -2.26 -0.66 11.19
N VAL A 44 -2.12 0.66 11.17
CA VAL A 44 -3.03 1.61 11.84
C VAL A 44 -4.40 1.65 11.18
N LEU A 45 -4.48 1.57 9.85
CA LEU A 45 -5.77 1.55 9.15
C LEU A 45 -6.63 0.32 9.48
N HIS A 46 -6.00 -0.78 9.94
CA HIS A 46 -6.64 -2.01 10.39
C HIS A 46 -7.08 -1.98 11.86
N GLY A 47 -6.95 -0.83 12.52
CA GLY A 47 -7.47 -0.62 13.87
C GLY A 47 -6.46 -0.91 14.98
N HIS A 48 -5.17 -0.95 14.68
CA HIS A 48 -4.10 -1.00 15.68
C HIS A 48 -3.51 0.38 15.97
N PRO A 49 -2.87 0.59 17.13
CA PRO A 49 -2.67 -0.36 18.22
C PRO A 49 -3.79 -0.36 19.27
N THR A 50 -4.75 0.55 19.21
CA THR A 50 -5.81 0.72 20.22
C THR A 50 -7.21 0.54 19.61
N ARG A 51 -8.25 0.45 20.43
CA ARG A 51 -9.64 0.45 19.94
C ARG A 51 -10.12 1.81 19.41
N ASN A 52 -9.36 2.89 19.65
CA ASN A 52 -9.73 4.24 19.24
C ASN A 52 -9.05 4.61 17.91
N ALA A 53 -9.84 4.73 16.85
CA ALA A 53 -9.36 5.04 15.50
C ALA A 53 -8.66 6.41 15.39
N GLN A 54 -9.08 7.41 16.17
CA GLN A 54 -8.45 8.74 16.14
C GLN A 54 -7.08 8.72 16.84
N LEU A 55 -6.98 8.01 17.96
CA LEU A 55 -5.71 7.81 18.64
C LEU A 55 -4.74 7.01 17.76
N ASN A 56 -5.24 6.00 17.05
CA ASN A 56 -4.45 5.23 16.11
C ASN A 56 -3.94 6.12 14.95
N GLU A 57 -4.81 6.92 14.34
CA GLU A 57 -4.45 7.89 13.29
C GLU A 57 -3.38 8.88 13.76
N ALA A 58 -3.44 9.33 15.02
CA ALA A 58 -2.44 10.25 15.59
C ALA A 58 -1.01 9.67 15.53
N PHE A 59 -0.84 8.35 15.64
CA PHE A 59 0.47 7.70 15.55
C PHE A 59 1.12 7.76 14.16
N VAL A 60 0.37 8.10 13.11
CA VAL A 60 0.88 8.16 11.72
C VAL A 60 0.48 9.46 11.04
N PHE A 61 -0.03 10.44 11.81
CA PHE A 61 -0.60 11.68 11.29
C PHE A 61 0.43 12.53 10.55
N LEU A 62 1.69 12.54 11.00
CA LEU A 62 2.77 13.27 10.35
C LEU A 62 3.33 12.44 9.19
N PRO A 63 3.09 12.81 7.92
CA PRO A 63 3.38 11.94 6.79
C PRO A 63 4.84 12.12 6.36
N ILE A 64 5.80 11.51 7.06
CA ILE A 64 7.24 11.64 6.70
C ILE A 64 7.57 11.06 5.32
N GLY A 65 6.72 10.18 4.78
CA GLY A 65 6.79 9.70 3.39
C GLY A 65 6.13 10.61 2.36
N LEU A 66 5.56 11.75 2.76
CA LEU A 66 4.98 12.87 1.98
C LEU A 66 3.79 12.58 1.04
N VAL A 67 3.68 11.39 0.45
CA VAL A 67 2.82 11.17 -0.72
C VAL A 67 1.36 10.89 -0.34
N TRP A 68 1.13 9.99 0.61
CA TRP A 68 -0.17 9.33 0.77
C TRP A 68 -1.01 9.92 1.91
N PRO A 69 -2.17 10.56 1.64
CA PRO A 69 -3.12 10.96 2.68
C PRO A 69 -3.65 9.74 3.43
N PHE A 70 -3.38 9.63 4.74
CA PHE A 70 -3.71 8.44 5.53
C PHE A 70 -5.17 7.99 5.38
N ARG A 71 -6.13 8.91 5.45
CA ARG A 71 -7.57 8.57 5.33
C ARG A 71 -7.96 8.10 3.94
N ARG A 72 -7.30 8.62 2.90
CA ARG A 72 -7.50 8.15 1.53
C ARG A 72 -6.93 6.76 1.38
N PHE A 73 -5.69 6.55 1.83
CA PHE A 73 -5.04 5.24 1.86
C PHE A 73 -5.90 4.21 2.62
N LYS A 74 -6.41 4.55 3.80
CA LYS A 74 -7.35 3.71 4.55
C LYS A 74 -8.59 3.34 3.74
N THR A 75 -9.19 4.28 3.02
CA THR A 75 -10.42 4.04 2.27
C THR A 75 -10.18 3.10 1.09
N ILE A 76 -9.11 3.31 0.32
CA ILE A 76 -8.78 2.47 -0.84
C ILE A 76 -8.34 1.07 -0.38
N HIS A 77 -7.50 1.00 0.66
CA HIS A 77 -6.97 -0.28 1.14
C HIS A 77 -8.06 -1.14 1.78
N LEU A 78 -8.99 -0.56 2.56
CA LEU A 78 -10.12 -1.34 3.09
C LEU A 78 -11.08 -1.83 2.00
N ARG A 79 -11.13 -1.17 0.83
CA ARG A 79 -11.84 -1.68 -0.35
C ARG A 79 -11.07 -2.82 -1.00
N HIS A 80 -9.74 -2.72 -1.04
CA HIS A 80 -8.86 -3.76 -1.56
C HIS A 80 -8.98 -5.10 -0.80
N HIS A 81 -9.25 -5.06 0.52
CA HIS A 81 -9.56 -6.26 1.33
C HIS A 81 -10.87 -6.98 0.95
N ALA A 82 -11.59 -6.54 -0.09
CA ALA A 82 -12.70 -7.29 -0.67
C ALA A 82 -12.18 -8.44 -1.56
N ASP A 83 -11.86 -9.58 -0.92
CA ASP A 83 -11.16 -10.74 -1.53
C ASP A 83 -11.68 -11.15 -2.93
N GLU A 84 -12.99 -11.19 -3.17
CA GLU A 84 -13.55 -11.63 -4.46
C GLU A 84 -13.14 -10.75 -5.66
N ARG A 85 -12.89 -9.47 -5.39
CA ARG A 85 -12.59 -8.44 -6.41
C ARG A 85 -11.10 -8.21 -6.59
N LEU A 86 -10.25 -8.87 -5.79
CA LEU A 86 -8.80 -8.78 -5.92
C LEU A 86 -8.39 -9.01 -7.37
N THR A 87 -7.46 -8.18 -7.83
CA THR A 87 -6.92 -8.09 -9.20
C THR A 87 -7.81 -7.46 -10.26
N ASP A 88 -9.08 -7.17 -10.00
CA ASP A 88 -9.93 -6.48 -10.98
C ASP A 88 -9.39 -5.05 -11.26
N PRO A 89 -9.06 -4.71 -12.51
CA PRO A 89 -8.49 -3.39 -12.86
C PRO A 89 -9.35 -2.16 -12.51
N LEU A 90 -10.65 -2.33 -12.28
CA LEU A 90 -11.59 -1.24 -12.01
C LEU A 90 -12.11 -1.25 -10.58
N ASP A 91 -12.28 -2.44 -9.99
CA ASP A 91 -12.87 -2.61 -8.67
C ASP A 91 -11.82 -2.71 -7.54
N ASP A 92 -10.64 -3.25 -7.83
CA ASP A 92 -9.52 -3.34 -6.89
C ASP A 92 -8.58 -2.12 -7.07
N PRO A 93 -8.56 -1.17 -6.12
CA PRO A 93 -7.74 0.03 -6.22
C PRO A 93 -6.23 -0.23 -6.14
N GLU A 94 -5.81 -1.44 -5.73
CA GLU A 94 -4.40 -1.84 -5.68
C GLU A 94 -4.04 -2.86 -6.78
N SER A 95 -4.95 -3.09 -7.73
CA SER A 95 -4.67 -3.95 -8.88
C SER A 95 -3.56 -3.37 -9.77
N TYR A 96 -2.62 -4.24 -10.12
CA TYR A 96 -1.58 -3.93 -11.11
C TYR A 96 -1.98 -4.25 -12.54
N TYR A 97 -3.16 -4.82 -12.74
CA TYR A 97 -3.68 -5.11 -14.07
C TYR A 97 -4.35 -3.89 -14.68
N LYS A 98 -4.35 -3.84 -16.01
CA LYS A 98 -5.17 -2.93 -16.80
C LYS A 98 -6.29 -3.71 -17.49
N ALA A 99 -7.46 -3.07 -17.60
CA ALA A 99 -8.49 -3.50 -18.52
C ALA A 99 -7.93 -3.46 -19.95
N LEU A 100 -8.33 -4.41 -20.81
CA LEU A 100 -7.77 -4.53 -22.17
C LEU A 100 -7.99 -3.24 -22.97
N TRP A 101 -9.24 -2.80 -23.05
CA TRP A 101 -9.63 -1.64 -23.84
C TRP A 101 -8.95 -0.35 -23.35
N HIS A 102 -8.87 -0.15 -22.03
CA HIS A 102 -8.08 0.94 -21.46
C HIS A 102 -6.59 0.86 -21.83
N HIS A 103 -6.01 -0.34 -21.80
CA HIS A 103 -4.62 -0.52 -22.19
C HIS A 103 -4.41 -0.23 -23.67
N ASP A 104 -5.33 -0.66 -24.55
CA ASP A 104 -5.22 -0.48 -25.99
C ASP A 104 -5.23 1.00 -26.40
N GLU A 105 -5.97 1.84 -25.66
CA GLU A 105 -6.00 3.30 -25.80
C GLU A 105 -4.73 4.01 -25.29
N LEU A 106 -3.86 3.33 -24.52
CA LEU A 106 -2.65 3.97 -23.99
C LEU A 106 -1.65 4.31 -25.11
N PRO A 107 -0.97 5.47 -25.01
CA PRO A 107 0.14 5.79 -25.90
C PRO A 107 1.24 4.71 -25.85
N PRO A 108 1.95 4.44 -26.97
CA PRO A 108 3.01 3.43 -27.01
C PRO A 108 4.09 3.61 -25.94
N ALA A 109 4.46 4.86 -25.64
CA ALA A 109 5.42 5.16 -24.58
C ALA A 109 4.93 4.71 -23.20
N MET A 110 3.65 4.88 -22.89
CA MET A 110 3.07 4.43 -21.61
C MET A 110 3.01 2.91 -21.55
N LYS A 111 2.64 2.23 -22.64
CA LYS A 111 2.69 0.75 -22.74
C LYS A 111 4.11 0.23 -22.47
N PHE A 112 5.13 0.91 -23.02
CA PHE A 112 6.52 0.58 -22.79
C PHE A 112 6.96 0.80 -21.33
N LEU A 113 6.60 1.94 -20.72
CA LEU A 113 6.86 2.19 -19.30
C LEU A 113 6.21 1.15 -18.39
N LEU A 114 4.95 0.78 -18.66
CA LEU A 114 4.26 -0.27 -17.92
C LEU A 114 4.95 -1.63 -18.07
N LYS A 115 5.47 -1.96 -19.26
CA LYS A 115 6.25 -3.18 -19.49
C LYS A 115 7.52 -3.23 -18.63
N ILE A 116 8.27 -2.13 -18.55
CA ILE A 116 9.45 -2.05 -17.68
C ILE A 116 9.03 -2.15 -16.21
N ASN A 117 8.02 -1.38 -15.80
CA ASN A 117 7.49 -1.35 -14.43
C ASN A 117 6.93 -2.70 -13.97
N ASN A 118 6.63 -3.61 -14.90
CA ASN A 118 6.16 -4.96 -14.58
C ASN A 118 7.29 -5.96 -14.29
N THR A 119 8.56 -5.54 -14.43
CA THR A 119 9.72 -6.24 -13.86
C THR A 119 9.99 -5.71 -12.45
N MET A 120 10.66 -6.50 -11.60
CA MET A 120 10.91 -6.08 -10.22
C MET A 120 11.83 -4.86 -10.15
N ILE A 121 12.96 -4.83 -10.89
CA ILE A 121 13.86 -3.66 -10.89
C ILE A 121 13.17 -2.44 -11.49
N GLY A 122 12.43 -2.63 -12.59
CA GLY A 122 11.63 -1.56 -13.17
C GLY A 122 10.58 -1.02 -12.19
N ARG A 123 9.94 -1.88 -11.40
CA ARG A 123 8.99 -1.48 -10.36
C ARG A 123 9.64 -0.66 -9.25
N LEU A 124 10.83 -1.05 -8.79
CA LEU A 124 11.54 -0.30 -7.75
C LEU A 124 11.90 1.12 -8.22
N ILE A 125 12.19 1.29 -9.51
CA ILE A 125 12.59 2.59 -10.05
C ILE A 125 11.38 3.43 -10.48
N LEU A 126 10.51 2.87 -11.32
CA LEU A 126 9.39 3.57 -11.97
C LEU A 126 8.10 3.54 -11.15
N GLY A 127 7.92 2.49 -10.34
CA GLY A 127 6.68 2.25 -9.58
C GLY A 127 6.27 3.43 -8.72
N PRO A 128 7.15 3.97 -7.85
CA PRO A 128 6.82 5.13 -7.05
C PRO A 128 6.30 6.31 -7.90
N TRP A 129 6.95 6.63 -9.02
CA TRP A 129 6.54 7.74 -9.89
C TRP A 129 5.18 7.50 -10.53
N LEU A 130 4.99 6.33 -11.15
CA LEU A 130 3.76 5.98 -11.84
C LEU A 130 2.58 5.93 -10.87
N SER A 131 2.77 5.32 -9.70
CA SER A 131 1.75 5.23 -8.64
C SER A 131 1.42 6.60 -8.07
N CYS A 132 2.41 7.44 -7.74
CA CYS A 132 2.16 8.79 -7.24
C CYS A 132 1.37 9.62 -8.25
N ILE A 133 1.87 9.73 -9.49
CA ILE A 133 1.27 10.58 -10.52
C ILE A 133 -0.16 10.13 -10.83
N GLY A 134 -0.37 8.81 -11.01
CA GLY A 134 -1.71 8.26 -11.25
C GLY A 134 -2.67 8.57 -10.11
N PHE A 135 -2.22 8.40 -8.87
CA PHE A 135 -3.00 8.70 -7.67
C PHE A 135 -3.37 10.18 -7.57
N PHE A 136 -2.41 11.09 -7.75
CA PHE A 136 -2.67 12.54 -7.70
C PHE A 136 -3.68 12.98 -8.77
N ILE A 137 -3.55 12.46 -10.00
CA ILE A 137 -4.48 12.79 -11.10
C ILE A 137 -5.89 12.29 -10.77
N ASP A 138 -6.02 11.05 -10.32
CA ASP A 138 -7.33 10.44 -10.00
C ASP A 138 -8.03 11.15 -8.83
N ASP A 139 -7.30 11.44 -7.76
CA ASP A 139 -7.85 12.15 -6.61
C ASP A 139 -8.18 13.61 -6.93
N ALA A 140 -7.35 14.31 -7.73
CA ALA A 140 -7.64 15.67 -8.17
C ALA A 140 -8.96 15.73 -8.96
N LYS A 141 -9.17 14.78 -9.90
CA LYS A 141 -10.43 14.67 -10.64
C LYS A 141 -11.63 14.46 -9.71
N GLN A 142 -11.52 13.57 -8.73
CA GLN A 142 -12.60 13.31 -7.77
C GLN A 142 -12.89 14.51 -6.85
N VAL A 143 -11.85 15.23 -6.41
CA VAL A 143 -12.01 16.46 -5.62
C VAL A 143 -12.70 17.55 -6.44
N LEU A 144 -12.29 17.74 -7.70
CA LEU A 144 -12.94 18.68 -8.63
C LEU A 144 -14.39 18.29 -8.94
N ALA A 145 -14.69 16.99 -8.98
CA ALA A 145 -16.05 16.46 -9.08
C ALA A 145 -16.87 16.59 -7.78
N GLY A 146 -16.30 17.15 -6.71
CA GLY A 146 -17.00 17.48 -5.48
C GLY A 146 -16.91 16.44 -4.35
N ASP A 147 -16.01 15.45 -4.43
CA ASP A 147 -15.84 14.47 -3.35
C ASP A 147 -15.29 15.13 -2.08
N LYS A 148 -16.19 15.37 -1.12
CA LYS A 148 -15.88 16.02 0.16
C LYS A 148 -15.00 15.15 1.06
N MET A 149 -15.06 13.82 0.94
CA MET A 149 -14.28 12.91 1.78
C MET A 149 -12.82 12.90 1.36
N ILE A 150 -12.56 12.80 0.05
CA ILE A 150 -11.21 12.88 -0.50
C ILE A 150 -10.61 14.25 -0.21
N ARG A 151 -11.37 15.32 -0.43
CA ARG A 151 -10.93 16.68 -0.08
C ARG A 151 -10.53 16.81 1.40
N LYS A 152 -11.33 16.24 2.32
CA LYS A 152 -10.99 16.26 3.75
C LYS A 152 -9.72 15.47 4.06
N ALA A 153 -9.50 14.33 3.39
CA ALA A 153 -8.27 13.54 3.54
C ALA A 153 -7.04 14.36 3.12
N TRP A 154 -7.11 15.05 1.98
CA TRP A 154 -6.04 15.94 1.51
C TRP A 154 -5.80 17.15 2.42
N LEU A 155 -6.86 17.77 2.97
CA LEU A 155 -6.70 18.86 3.92
C LEU A 155 -5.95 18.43 5.18
N LEU A 156 -6.29 17.26 5.74
CA LEU A 156 -5.59 16.74 6.92
C LEU A 156 -4.14 16.35 6.60
N HIS A 157 -3.90 15.79 5.42
CA HIS A 157 -2.55 15.51 4.94
C HIS A 157 -1.72 16.79 4.79
N ALA A 158 -2.32 17.85 4.23
CA ALA A 158 -1.68 19.16 4.11
C ALA A 158 -1.32 19.76 5.48
N VAL A 159 -2.15 19.57 6.51
CA VAL A 159 -1.82 19.97 7.89
C VAL A 159 -0.60 19.21 8.40
N GLY A 160 -0.52 17.90 8.17
CA GLY A 160 0.67 17.11 8.53
C GLY A 160 1.92 17.55 7.76
N LEU A 161 1.80 17.80 6.46
CA LEU A 161 2.89 18.30 5.61
C LEU A 161 3.38 19.69 6.05
N ALA A 162 2.48 20.56 6.50
CA ALA A 162 2.84 21.89 7.01
C ALA A 162 3.74 21.81 8.26
N VAL A 163 3.78 20.67 8.94
CA VAL A 163 4.74 20.39 10.03
C VAL A 163 5.99 19.69 9.50
N VAL A 164 5.84 18.64 8.70
CA VAL A 164 6.96 17.81 8.23
C VAL A 164 7.91 18.59 7.33
N LEU A 165 7.40 19.37 6.37
CA LEU A 165 8.24 20.07 5.38
C LEU A 165 9.17 21.11 6.02
N PRO A 166 8.71 21.98 6.95
CA PRO A 166 9.62 22.88 7.67
C PRO A 166 10.66 22.15 8.53
N VAL A 167 10.29 21.03 9.18
CA VAL A 167 11.24 20.23 9.95
C VAL A 167 12.36 19.69 9.06
N VAL A 168 12.03 19.20 7.86
CA VAL A 168 13.05 18.73 6.89
C VAL A 168 13.91 19.89 6.38
N GLN A 169 13.27 20.94 5.88
CA GLN A 169 13.96 22.04 5.19
C GLN A 169 14.79 22.90 6.14
N PHE A 170 14.25 23.24 7.31
CA PHE A 170 14.86 24.20 8.24
C PHE A 170 15.38 23.53 9.51
N GLY A 171 14.68 22.50 10.01
CA GLY A 171 15.13 21.76 11.20
C GLY A 171 16.36 20.91 10.91
N PHE A 172 16.29 20.06 9.88
CA PHE A 172 17.40 19.20 9.47
C PHE A 172 18.38 19.93 8.55
N GLY A 173 17.92 20.95 7.81
CA GLY A 173 18.71 21.59 6.76
C GLY A 173 18.87 20.72 5.51
N ILE A 174 17.99 19.73 5.31
CA ILE A 174 18.00 18.87 4.12
C ILE A 174 17.15 19.57 3.04
N PRO A 175 17.71 19.86 1.85
CA PRO A 175 16.91 20.40 0.75
C PRO A 175 15.75 19.47 0.40
N LEU A 176 14.53 20.02 0.28
CA LEU A 176 13.33 19.21 0.02
C LEU A 176 13.44 18.32 -1.23
N TRP A 177 14.10 18.81 -2.30
CA TRP A 177 14.31 18.00 -3.51
C TRP A 177 15.12 16.73 -3.20
N LEU A 178 16.13 16.81 -2.34
CA LEU A 178 16.97 15.68 -1.97
C LEU A 178 16.19 14.70 -1.10
N TYR A 179 15.41 15.22 -0.16
CA TYR A 179 14.53 14.40 0.69
C TYR A 179 13.48 13.63 -0.14
N ILE A 180 12.92 14.27 -1.17
CA ILE A 180 11.96 13.65 -2.09
C ILE A 180 12.63 12.59 -2.97
N LEU A 181 13.75 12.93 -3.62
CA LEU A 181 14.42 12.04 -4.57
C LEU A 181 15.12 10.85 -3.93
N VAL A 182 15.47 10.92 -2.64
CA VAL A 182 16.19 9.86 -1.95
C VAL A 182 15.34 9.19 -0.86
N PRO A 183 15.14 9.73 0.36
CA PRO A 183 14.33 9.08 1.39
C PRO A 183 12.92 8.69 0.96
N VAL A 184 12.17 9.61 0.35
CA VAL A 184 10.77 9.36 -0.01
C VAL A 184 10.69 8.36 -1.14
N TRP A 185 11.43 8.59 -2.23
CA TRP A 185 11.46 7.66 -3.36
C TRP A 185 11.93 6.26 -2.96
N LEU A 186 13.08 6.14 -2.29
CA LEU A 186 13.59 4.84 -1.84
C LEU A 186 12.66 4.16 -0.83
N GLY A 187 12.03 4.92 0.07
CA GLY A 187 11.02 4.39 0.99
C GLY A 187 9.85 3.74 0.25
N GLN A 188 9.32 4.41 -0.78
CA GLN A 188 8.26 3.87 -1.64
C GLN A 188 8.76 2.67 -2.48
N SER A 189 9.99 2.73 -2.99
CA SER A 189 10.62 1.61 -3.70
C SER A 189 10.72 0.38 -2.81
N LEU A 190 11.13 0.54 -1.55
CA LEU A 190 11.20 -0.55 -0.57
C LEU A 190 9.84 -1.18 -0.32
N ILE A 191 8.79 -0.37 -0.15
CA ILE A 191 7.41 -0.88 -0.02
C ILE A 191 6.99 -1.63 -1.29
N SER A 192 7.40 -1.16 -2.46
CA SER A 192 7.09 -1.81 -3.74
C SER A 192 7.68 -3.21 -3.88
N ILE A 193 8.72 -3.58 -3.11
CA ILE A 193 9.21 -4.98 -3.04
C ILE A 193 8.11 -5.91 -2.56
N ARG A 194 7.39 -5.48 -1.51
CA ARG A 194 6.27 -6.23 -0.93
C ARG A 194 5.15 -6.33 -1.96
N THR A 195 4.71 -5.18 -2.44
CA THR A 195 3.51 -5.10 -3.28
C THR A 195 3.69 -5.71 -4.66
N PHE A 196 4.93 -5.79 -5.20
CA PHE A 196 5.21 -6.36 -6.53
C PHE A 196 4.61 -7.75 -6.75
N ALA A 197 4.63 -8.59 -5.72
CA ALA A 197 4.12 -9.96 -5.80
C ALA A 197 2.94 -10.21 -4.86
N GLU A 198 2.37 -9.19 -4.22
CA GLU A 198 1.23 -9.38 -3.31
C GLU A 198 0.08 -10.10 -4.01
N HIS A 199 -0.17 -9.75 -5.28
CA HIS A 199 -1.28 -10.29 -6.06
C HIS A 199 -0.90 -10.97 -7.38
N GLN A 200 -1.68 -11.98 -7.74
CA GLN A 200 -1.71 -12.60 -9.07
C GLN A 200 -3.15 -12.93 -9.47
N TRP A 201 -3.39 -13.11 -10.76
CA TRP A 201 -4.69 -13.63 -11.17
C TRP A 201 -4.75 -15.13 -10.85
N SER A 202 -5.88 -15.56 -10.31
CA SER A 202 -6.23 -16.95 -10.13
C SER A 202 -7.74 -17.09 -10.24
N GLU A 203 -8.22 -18.17 -10.84
CA GLU A 203 -9.65 -18.47 -10.91
C GLU A 203 -10.24 -18.63 -9.50
N HIS A 204 -9.48 -19.21 -8.57
CA HIS A 204 -9.79 -19.27 -7.16
C HIS A 204 -9.36 -17.95 -6.47
N PRO A 205 -10.28 -17.16 -5.89
CA PRO A 205 -9.94 -15.89 -5.23
C PRO A 205 -8.83 -16.02 -4.19
N GLU A 206 -8.78 -17.13 -3.46
CA GLU A 206 -7.76 -17.39 -2.44
C GLU A 206 -6.36 -17.56 -3.04
N GLY A 207 -6.26 -18.03 -4.29
CA GLY A 207 -4.99 -18.17 -5.01
C GLY A 207 -4.39 -16.85 -5.49
N ARG A 208 -5.07 -15.72 -5.24
CA ARG A 208 -4.65 -14.40 -5.70
C ARG A 208 -3.68 -13.70 -4.77
N THR A 209 -3.54 -14.11 -3.51
CA THR A 209 -2.71 -13.40 -2.51
C THR A 209 -1.52 -14.24 -2.03
N VAL A 210 -0.35 -13.64 -1.99
CA VAL A 210 0.92 -14.34 -1.76
C VAL A 210 1.20 -14.64 -0.28
N ILE A 211 2.05 -15.65 -0.04
CA ILE A 211 2.80 -15.83 1.20
C ILE A 211 4.31 -15.80 0.90
N VAL A 212 5.04 -14.84 1.44
CA VAL A 212 6.50 -14.82 1.43
C VAL A 212 6.99 -15.18 2.83
N GLU A 213 7.66 -16.32 3.01
CA GLU A 213 7.82 -16.90 4.36
C GLU A 213 8.87 -16.22 5.24
N ARG A 214 10.14 -16.20 4.80
CA ARG A 214 11.27 -15.75 5.63
C ARG A 214 12.01 -14.61 4.95
N SER A 215 12.06 -13.43 5.56
CA SER A 215 12.88 -12.34 5.04
C SER A 215 13.40 -11.42 6.13
N PRO A 216 14.63 -10.88 5.99
CA PRO A 216 15.06 -9.73 6.81
C PRO A 216 14.10 -8.53 6.70
N LEU A 217 13.41 -8.39 5.56
CA LEU A 217 12.45 -7.32 5.33
C LEU A 217 11.10 -7.53 6.07
N SER A 218 10.87 -8.70 6.65
CA SER A 218 9.62 -8.99 7.37
C SER A 218 9.37 -8.00 8.51
N PHE A 219 10.41 -7.56 9.21
CA PHE A 219 10.24 -6.52 10.23
C PHE A 219 9.84 -5.17 9.62
N LEU A 220 10.50 -4.74 8.54
CA LEU A 220 10.20 -3.47 7.86
C LEU A 220 8.77 -3.44 7.32
N PHE A 221 8.27 -4.58 6.85
CA PHE A 221 6.93 -4.75 6.32
C PHE A 221 5.89 -5.15 7.35
N LEU A 222 6.26 -5.20 8.65
CA LEU A 222 5.40 -5.63 9.74
C LEU A 222 4.71 -6.96 9.42
N ASN A 223 5.50 -7.97 9.06
CA ASN A 223 5.08 -9.31 8.67
C ASN A 223 4.01 -9.39 7.56
N ASN A 224 3.73 -8.29 6.86
CA ASN A 224 2.77 -8.28 5.75
C ASN A 224 3.29 -9.04 4.53
N ASN A 225 4.52 -9.56 4.58
CA ASN A 225 4.99 -10.63 3.70
C ASN A 225 4.13 -11.90 3.78
N LEU A 226 3.45 -12.15 4.90
CA LEU A 226 2.43 -13.21 5.05
C LEU A 226 1.06 -12.68 4.59
N HIS A 227 1.00 -12.10 3.39
CA HIS A 227 -0.11 -11.26 2.97
C HIS A 227 -1.46 -11.99 2.92
N PHE A 228 -1.48 -13.25 2.46
CA PHE A 228 -2.71 -14.06 2.50
C PHE A 228 -3.25 -14.25 3.92
N VAL A 229 -2.37 -14.50 4.90
CA VAL A 229 -2.75 -14.64 6.31
C VAL A 229 -3.31 -13.31 6.83
N HIS A 230 -2.71 -12.20 6.42
CA HIS A 230 -3.21 -10.87 6.74
C HIS A 230 -4.60 -10.62 6.12
N HIS A 231 -4.83 -10.92 4.84
CA HIS A 231 -6.14 -10.80 4.19
C HIS A 231 -7.24 -11.60 4.89
N LYS A 232 -6.93 -12.83 5.32
CA LYS A 232 -7.88 -13.68 6.07
C LYS A 232 -8.05 -13.26 7.53
N SER A 233 -7.18 -12.42 8.08
CA SER A 233 -7.20 -12.00 9.48
C SER A 233 -6.66 -10.58 9.65
N PRO A 234 -7.30 -9.55 9.07
CA PRO A 234 -6.72 -8.22 8.91
C PRO A 234 -6.56 -7.46 10.24
N THR A 235 -7.35 -7.83 11.25
CA THR A 235 -7.31 -7.25 12.60
C THR A 235 -6.35 -7.96 13.56
N VAL A 236 -5.60 -8.95 13.07
CA VAL A 236 -4.53 -9.60 13.83
C VAL A 236 -3.28 -8.73 13.75
N ALA A 237 -2.81 -8.29 14.92
CA ALA A 237 -1.62 -7.46 15.01
C ALA A 237 -0.42 -8.12 14.33
N TRP A 238 0.35 -7.31 13.60
CA TRP A 238 1.44 -7.77 12.74
C TRP A 238 2.42 -8.77 13.37
N TYR A 239 2.78 -8.59 14.65
CA TYR A 239 3.74 -9.42 15.36
C TYR A 239 3.19 -10.82 15.71
N ARG A 240 1.88 -11.04 15.58
CA ARG A 240 1.22 -12.33 15.79
C ARG A 240 1.08 -13.14 14.50
N LEU A 241 1.11 -12.50 13.32
CA LEU A 241 1.00 -13.17 12.02
C LEU A 241 1.99 -14.34 11.86
N PRO A 242 3.28 -14.23 12.24
CA PRO A 242 4.21 -15.35 12.08
C PRO A 242 3.85 -16.56 12.93
N LYS A 243 3.29 -16.37 14.13
CA LYS A 243 2.82 -17.47 14.98
C LYS A 243 1.61 -18.14 14.32
N LEU A 244 0.63 -17.36 13.91
CA LEU A 244 -0.60 -17.83 13.24
C LEU A 244 -0.30 -18.62 11.96
N PHE A 245 0.70 -18.18 11.19
CA PHE A 245 1.16 -18.89 10.01
C PHE A 245 1.83 -20.21 10.38
N ARG A 246 2.80 -20.21 11.30
CA ARG A 246 3.58 -21.42 11.65
C ARG A 246 2.73 -22.53 12.25
N GLU A 247 1.70 -22.20 13.03
CA GLU A 247 0.80 -23.19 13.66
C GLU A 247 0.00 -24.00 12.63
N ARG A 248 -0.28 -23.43 11.45
CA ARG A 248 -1.14 -24.03 10.42
C ARG A 248 -0.57 -23.85 9.01
N ARG A 249 0.75 -23.92 8.88
CA ARG A 249 1.47 -23.56 7.63
C ARG A 249 0.89 -24.27 6.41
N ASP A 250 0.71 -25.58 6.48
CA ASP A 250 0.26 -26.36 5.34
C ASP A 250 -1.22 -26.12 5.00
N GLU A 251 -2.03 -25.74 5.98
CA GLU A 251 -3.41 -25.31 5.75
C GLU A 251 -3.44 -23.98 4.99
N TRP A 252 -2.66 -22.99 5.43
CA TRP A 252 -2.56 -21.69 4.73
C TRP A 252 -2.09 -21.85 3.28
N LEU A 253 -1.11 -22.71 3.03
CA LEU A 253 -0.60 -22.97 1.69
C LEU A 253 -1.60 -23.73 0.81
N ARG A 254 -2.37 -24.66 1.37
CA ARG A 254 -3.47 -25.29 0.63
C ARG A 254 -4.55 -24.28 0.28
N MET A 255 -4.92 -23.41 1.23
CA MET A 255 -5.94 -22.39 1.04
C MET A 255 -5.58 -21.39 -0.06
N ASN A 256 -4.32 -20.92 -0.12
CA ASN A 256 -3.89 -19.96 -1.15
C ASN A 256 -3.39 -20.60 -2.45
N ASN A 257 -3.75 -21.87 -2.68
CA ASN A 257 -3.35 -22.65 -3.85
C ASN A 257 -1.82 -22.71 -4.08
N GLY A 258 -1.05 -22.70 -3.01
CA GLY A 258 0.41 -22.80 -3.03
C GLY A 258 1.12 -21.54 -3.52
N TYR A 259 0.44 -20.38 -3.59
CA TYR A 259 1.06 -19.13 -4.04
C TYR A 259 2.03 -18.58 -3.00
N ALA A 260 3.26 -19.10 -2.98
CA ALA A 260 4.24 -18.80 -1.96
C ALA A 260 5.67 -18.70 -2.48
N TYR A 261 6.48 -17.90 -1.80
CA TYR A 261 7.91 -17.78 -2.02
C TYR A 261 8.68 -17.93 -0.71
N PRO A 262 9.89 -18.52 -0.74
CA PRO A 262 10.67 -18.68 0.49
C PRO A 262 11.13 -17.33 1.05
N ASN A 263 11.42 -16.35 0.19
CA ASN A 263 11.93 -15.02 0.54
C ASN A 263 11.84 -14.04 -0.66
N TYR A 264 12.03 -12.75 -0.42
CA TYR A 264 12.07 -11.72 -1.47
C TYR A 264 13.28 -11.84 -2.42
N LEU A 265 14.36 -12.51 -2.02
CA LEU A 265 15.49 -12.75 -2.92
C LEU A 265 15.12 -13.75 -4.03
N ALA A 266 14.26 -14.74 -3.73
CA ALA A 266 13.73 -15.65 -4.74
C ALA A 266 12.86 -14.90 -5.76
N LEU A 267 12.01 -13.98 -5.29
CA LEU A 267 11.24 -13.08 -6.16
C LEU A 267 12.16 -12.22 -7.04
N LEU A 268 13.21 -11.62 -6.46
CA LEU A 268 14.17 -10.82 -7.20
C LEU A 268 14.89 -11.65 -8.26
N LYS A 269 15.38 -12.84 -7.93
CA LYS A 269 16.04 -13.73 -8.89
C LYS A 269 15.11 -14.13 -10.04
N ALA A 270 13.84 -14.39 -9.76
CA ALA A 270 12.87 -14.79 -10.76
C ALA A 270 12.42 -13.62 -11.68
N TYR A 271 12.32 -12.41 -11.13
CA TYR A 271 11.60 -11.31 -11.77
C TYR A 271 12.36 -9.98 -11.87
N ALA A 272 13.67 -9.94 -11.56
CA ALA A 272 14.48 -8.71 -11.65
C ALA A 272 14.26 -7.98 -12.98
N PHE A 273 14.31 -8.73 -14.10
CA PHE A 273 14.14 -8.22 -15.46
C PHE A 273 13.10 -8.99 -16.27
N LYS A 274 12.27 -9.81 -15.60
CA LYS A 274 11.19 -10.59 -16.20
C LYS A 274 9.87 -10.14 -15.60
N ALA A 275 8.86 -9.95 -16.45
CA ALA A 275 7.51 -9.66 -15.98
C ALA A 275 6.95 -10.86 -15.20
N LYS A 276 6.34 -10.58 -14.04
CA LYS A 276 5.67 -11.61 -13.24
C LYS A 276 4.33 -12.02 -13.84
N GLU A 277 3.50 -11.04 -14.14
CA GLU A 277 2.15 -11.18 -14.72
C GLU A 277 2.07 -10.45 -16.06
N PRO A 278 1.06 -10.70 -16.91
CA PRO A 278 0.72 -9.78 -18.00
C PRO A 278 0.24 -8.42 -17.46
N ILE A 279 0.45 -7.34 -18.22
CA ILE A 279 -0.06 -6.00 -17.84
C ILE A 279 -1.59 -5.98 -17.94
N VAL A 280 -2.13 -6.56 -19.01
CA VAL A 280 -3.57 -6.65 -19.23
C VAL A 280 -4.11 -7.82 -18.41
N HIS A 281 -5.23 -7.61 -17.73
CA HIS A 281 -5.88 -8.67 -16.99
C HIS A 281 -6.24 -9.85 -17.92
N PRO A 282 -5.86 -11.09 -17.57
CA PRO A 282 -6.03 -12.23 -18.48
C PRO A 282 -7.50 -12.57 -18.76
N VAL A 283 -8.40 -12.36 -17.78
CA VAL A 283 -9.82 -12.78 -17.86
C VAL A 283 -10.83 -11.63 -17.78
N LEU A 284 -10.79 -10.83 -16.71
CA LEU A 284 -11.72 -9.73 -16.45
C LEU A 284 -11.50 -8.48 -17.34
N ARG A 285 -12.54 -7.65 -17.48
CA ARG A 285 -12.52 -6.30 -18.10
C ARG A 285 -11.91 -6.27 -19.50
N ARG A 286 -12.33 -7.23 -20.33
CA ARG A 286 -11.88 -7.37 -21.73
C ARG A 286 -12.54 -6.36 -22.66
N THR A 287 -13.80 -6.01 -22.41
CA THR A 287 -14.59 -5.05 -23.19
C THR A 287 -15.00 -3.86 -22.33
N PRO A 288 -15.32 -2.70 -22.94
CA PRO A 288 -15.93 -1.60 -22.22
C PRO A 288 -17.26 -2.05 -21.62
N GLU A 289 -17.44 -1.85 -20.32
CA GLU A 289 -18.69 -2.10 -19.64
C GLU A 289 -19.29 -0.75 -19.23
N PRO A 290 -20.59 -0.50 -19.44
CA PRO A 290 -21.22 0.70 -18.93
C PRO A 290 -21.00 0.76 -17.42
N GLY A 291 -20.30 1.80 -16.97
CA GLY A 291 -19.83 1.91 -15.60
C GLY A 291 -20.98 1.74 -14.61
N ARG A 292 -21.05 0.59 -13.93
CA ARG A 292 -21.76 0.53 -12.66
C ARG A 292 -20.90 1.33 -11.69
N ALA A 293 -21.17 2.64 -11.61
CA ALA A 293 -20.69 3.44 -10.50
C ALA A 293 -21.00 2.64 -9.23
N PHE A 294 -19.96 2.35 -8.44
CA PHE A 294 -20.15 1.77 -7.12
C PHE A 294 -21.13 2.67 -6.37
N LYS A 295 -22.40 2.25 -6.27
CA LYS A 295 -23.36 2.83 -5.36
C LYS A 295 -23.08 2.17 -4.03
N PRO A 296 -22.44 2.84 -3.05
CA PRO A 296 -22.44 2.30 -1.70
C PRO A 296 -23.90 2.06 -1.34
N ARG A 297 -24.25 0.82 -0.93
CA ARG A 297 -25.53 0.59 -0.26
C ARG A 297 -25.59 1.63 0.84
N VAL A 298 -26.61 2.50 0.76
CA VAL A 298 -26.92 3.50 1.78
C VAL A 298 -26.74 2.81 3.12
N ARG A 299 -25.88 3.38 3.98
CA ARG A 299 -25.64 2.92 5.34
C ARG A 299 -27.00 2.50 5.93
N ALA A 300 -27.17 1.22 6.24
CA ALA A 300 -28.16 0.87 7.23
C ALA A 300 -27.77 1.69 8.48
N ARG A 301 -28.57 2.70 8.81
CA ARG A 301 -28.42 3.41 10.07
C ARG A 301 -28.59 2.35 11.15
N SER A 302 -27.52 2.07 11.88
CA SER A 302 -27.64 1.42 13.19
C SER A 302 -28.65 2.23 13.99
N LEU A 303 -29.70 1.58 14.48
CA LEU A 303 -30.66 2.19 15.41
C LEU A 303 -29.99 2.54 16.75
N ASN A 304 -28.73 2.15 16.97
CA ASN A 304 -27.95 2.44 18.17
C ASN A 304 -26.62 3.13 17.82
N GLY A 305 -26.69 4.41 17.41
CA GLY A 305 -25.74 5.52 17.66
C GLY A 305 -24.20 5.41 17.59
N LEU A 306 -23.55 4.25 17.58
CA LEU A 306 -22.09 4.11 17.70
C LEU A 306 -21.57 2.94 16.85
N GLY A 307 -20.82 3.25 15.80
CA GLY A 307 -20.04 2.27 15.00
C GLY A 307 -20.58 2.01 13.59
N SER A 308 -19.68 1.93 12.61
CA SER A 308 -19.97 1.38 11.28
C SER A 308 -19.95 -0.14 11.36
N ALA A 309 -21.08 -0.80 11.06
CA ALA A 309 -21.16 -2.25 10.97
C ALA A 309 -20.24 -2.80 9.85
N PRO A 310 -19.72 -4.03 9.98
CA PRO A 310 -18.94 -4.68 8.93
C PRO A 310 -19.78 -4.86 7.66
N VAL A 311 -19.12 -4.72 6.50
CA VAL A 311 -19.71 -4.97 5.19
C VAL A 311 -19.94 -6.49 5.08
N PRO A 312 -21.17 -6.98 4.80
CA PRO A 312 -21.40 -8.40 4.61
C PRO A 312 -20.66 -8.93 3.38
N ALA A 313 -20.02 -10.09 3.52
CA ALA A 313 -19.20 -10.75 2.50
C ALA A 313 -19.98 -11.74 1.62
N GLU A 314 -21.27 -11.51 1.37
CA GLU A 314 -22.04 -12.40 0.49
C GLU A 314 -22.68 -11.62 -0.68
N PRO A 315 -22.58 -12.15 -1.91
CA PRO A 315 -23.23 -11.56 -3.08
C PRO A 315 -24.77 -11.75 -3.00
N PRO A 316 -25.54 -10.93 -3.75
CA PRO A 316 -26.98 -11.11 -3.84
C PRO A 316 -27.30 -12.47 -4.44
N LYS A 317 -28.26 -13.19 -3.84
CA LYS A 317 -29.07 -14.12 -4.60
C LYS A 317 -30.08 -13.29 -5.39
N GLU A 318 -30.06 -13.51 -6.70
CA GLU A 318 -30.87 -12.91 -7.78
C GLU A 318 -30.42 -11.54 -8.32
#